data_AF-A0A958QHI4-F1
#
_entry.id   AF-A0A958QHI4-F1
#
_cell.length_a   1.000
_cell.length_b   1.000
_cell.length_c   1.000
_cell.angle_alpha   90.00
_cell.angle_beta   90.00
_cell.angle_gamma   90.00
#
_symmetry.space_group_name_H-M   'P 1'
#
loop_
_entity.id
_entity.type
_entity.pdbx_description
1 polymer ?
#
loop_
_entity_poly.entity_id
_entity_poly.type
_entity_poly.pdbx_seq_one_letter_code
_entity_poly.pdbx_strand_id
1 'polypeptide(L)' 'AQPKRLDLDWRLLEYALKQGVRIAVCPDAHSTADIDLVKYGVATARKGGLSKDDVVNCMTLKNFEGYIQGAKAK' A
#
# COMPACT_ATOMS: atom_id res chain seq x y z
N ALA A 1 -7.44 3.15 -1.23
CA ALA A 1 -7.28 4.63 -1.10
C ALA A 1 -8.46 5.43 -1.65
N GLN A 2 -9.38 4.82 -2.41
CA GLN A 2 -10.69 5.41 -2.76
C GLN A 2 -11.50 5.75 -1.49
N PRO A 3 -11.84 7.03 -1.21
CA PRO A 3 -12.53 7.43 0.02
C PRO A 3 -13.88 6.73 0.28
N LYS A 4 -14.57 6.31 -0.78
CA LYS A 4 -15.87 5.61 -0.67
C LYS A 4 -15.77 4.21 -0.04
N ARG A 5 -14.59 3.58 -0.06
CA ARG A 5 -14.39 2.21 0.44
C ARG A 5 -13.22 2.07 1.43
N LEU A 6 -12.20 2.91 1.29
CA LEU A 6 -11.01 3.05 2.15
C LEU A 6 -10.64 1.76 2.90
N ASP A 7 -10.37 0.73 2.10
CA ASP A 7 -10.01 -0.62 2.51
C ASP A 7 -8.50 -0.79 2.26
N LEU A 8 -7.69 -1.31 3.17
CA LEU A 8 -7.95 -1.82 4.53
C LEU A 8 -8.21 -0.72 5.59
N ASP A 9 -9.06 -0.97 6.60
CA ASP A 9 -9.19 -0.06 7.76
C ASP A 9 -7.84 0.06 8.47
N TRP A 10 -7.43 1.29 8.78
CA TRP A 10 -6.13 1.59 9.38
C TRP A 10 -5.85 0.82 10.68
N ARG A 11 -6.89 0.42 11.43
CA ARG A 11 -6.76 -0.38 12.66
C ARG A 11 -6.23 -1.79 12.42
N LEU A 12 -6.43 -2.33 11.21
CA LEU A 12 -5.95 -3.66 10.83
C LEU A 12 -4.51 -3.64 10.31
N LEU A 13 -3.94 -2.45 10.10
CA LEU A 13 -2.59 -2.34 9.56
C LEU A 13 -1.53 -2.88 10.54
N GLU A 14 -1.70 -2.66 11.85
CA GLU A 14 -0.80 -3.24 12.85
C GLU A 14 -0.80 -4.78 12.79
N TYR A 15 -2.00 -5.38 12.63
CA TYR A 15 -2.12 -6.82 12.46
C TYR A 15 -1.43 -7.30 11.18
N ALA A 16 -1.62 -6.60 10.06
CA ALA A 16 -0.98 -6.92 8.80
C ALA A 16 0.56 -6.90 8.91
N LEU A 17 1.13 -5.89 9.58
CA LEU A 17 2.56 -5.82 9.84
C LEU A 17 3.05 -6.99 10.71
N LYS A 18 2.29 -7.38 11.74
CA LYS A 18 2.60 -8.56 12.57
C LYS A 18 2.60 -9.88 11.78
N GLN A 19 1.81 -9.96 10.70
CA GLN A 19 1.81 -11.12 9.78
C GLN A 19 2.96 -11.05 8.76
N GLY A 20 3.80 -10.02 8.78
CA GLY A 20 4.91 -9.84 7.86
C GLY A 20 4.48 -9.49 6.43
N VAL A 21 3.23 -9.04 6.22
CA VAL A 21 2.79 -8.59 4.90
C VAL A 21 3.15 -7.13 4.67
N ARG A 22 3.55 -6.82 3.43
CA ARG A 22 3.76 -5.44 2.99
C ARG A 22 2.47 -4.86 2.42
N ILE A 23 2.32 -3.54 2.54
CA ILE A 23 1.08 -2.83 2.18
C ILE A 23 1.26 -2.10 0.86
N ALA A 24 0.26 -2.17 0.01
CA ALA A 24 0.17 -1.41 -1.23
C ALA A 24 -0.89 -0.31 -1.12
N VAL A 25 -0.53 0.90 -1.53
CA VAL A 25 -1.47 2.03 -1.60
C VAL A 25 -1.98 2.16 -3.03
N CYS A 26 -3.28 1.95 -3.22
CA CYS A 26 -3.93 2.03 -4.53
C CYS A 26 -5.23 2.85 -4.46
N PRO A 27 -5.41 3.89 -5.31
CA PRO A 27 -6.66 4.64 -5.41
C PRO A 27 -7.79 3.89 -6.14
N ASP A 28 -7.51 2.76 -6.78
CA ASP A 28 -8.49 2.03 -7.61
C ASP A 28 -9.10 2.94 -8.68
N ALA A 29 -8.21 3.64 -9.40
CA ALA A 29 -8.55 4.70 -10.32
C ALA A 29 -9.20 4.15 -11.59
N HIS A 30 -10.39 4.66 -11.93
CA HIS A 30 -11.11 4.35 -13.18
C HIS A 30 -11.08 5.53 -14.17
N SER A 31 -10.48 6.64 -13.74
CA SER A 31 -10.16 7.83 -14.53
C SER A 31 -8.80 8.39 -14.11
N THR A 32 -8.20 9.25 -14.93
CA THR A 32 -6.94 9.93 -14.58
C THR A 32 -7.09 10.81 -13.34
N ALA A 33 -8.25 11.44 -13.16
CA ALA A 33 -8.55 12.26 -11.99
C ALA A 33 -8.59 11.45 -10.68
N ASP A 34 -8.99 10.17 -10.74
CA ASP A 34 -9.04 9.32 -9.54
C ASP A 34 -7.64 8.99 -9.00
N ILE A 35 -6.58 9.15 -9.79
CA ILE A 35 -5.20 8.93 -9.35
C ILE A 35 -4.87 9.84 -8.15
N ASP A 36 -5.39 11.07 -8.13
CA ASP A 36 -5.16 12.05 -7.06
C ASP A 36 -5.76 11.63 -5.71
N LEU A 37 -6.63 10.62 -5.69
CA LEU A 37 -7.19 10.06 -4.46
C LEU A 37 -6.15 9.25 -3.67
N VAL A 38 -4.98 8.94 -4.25
CA VAL A 38 -3.88 8.22 -3.57
C VAL A 38 -3.47 8.90 -2.26
N LYS A 39 -3.61 10.24 -2.18
CA LYS A 39 -3.33 11.05 -0.98
C LYS A 39 -4.07 10.57 0.26
N TYR A 40 -5.31 10.07 0.11
CA TYR A 40 -6.10 9.54 1.22
C TYR A 40 -5.55 8.19 1.70
N GLY A 41 -5.04 7.37 0.78
CA GLY A 41 -4.34 6.13 1.13
C GLY A 41 -3.04 6.39 1.89
N VAL A 42 -2.26 7.38 1.46
CA VAL A 42 -1.04 7.81 2.17
C VAL A 42 -1.39 8.34 3.57
N ALA A 43 -2.43 9.16 3.70
CA ALA A 43 -2.89 9.65 5.01
C ALA A 43 -3.33 8.49 5.94
N THR A 44 -4.01 7.49 5.38
CA THR A 44 -4.43 6.29 6.11
C THR A 44 -3.25 5.44 6.56
N ALA A 45 -2.26 5.24 5.69
CA ALA A 45 -1.02 4.54 6.01
C ALA A 45 -0.26 5.24 7.15
N ARG A 46 -0.11 6.57 7.08
CA ARG A 46 0.51 7.35 8.16
C ARG A 46 -0.27 7.26 9.47
N LYS A 47 -1.59 7.32 9.42
CA LYS A 47 -2.46 7.15 10.59
C LYS A 47 -2.29 5.76 11.23
N GLY A 48 -2.10 4.72 10.42
CA GLY A 48 -1.80 3.36 10.87
C GLY A 48 -0.35 3.12 11.31
N GLY A 49 0.50 4.14 11.32
CA GLY A 49 1.88 4.03 11.77
C GLY A 49 2.83 3.37 10.79
N LEU A 50 2.46 3.21 9.51
CA LEU A 50 3.35 2.61 8.51
C LEU A 50 4.55 3.51 8.22
N SER A 51 5.72 2.88 8.14
CA SER A 51 6.94 3.46 7.61
C SER A 51 7.06 3.25 6.10
N LYS A 52 8.07 3.86 5.48
CA LYS A 52 8.38 3.65 4.05
C LYS A 52 8.73 2.19 3.73
N ASP A 53 9.30 1.45 4.69
CA ASP A 53 9.80 0.09 4.47
C ASP A 53 8.65 -0.94 4.49
N ASP A 54 7.50 -0.53 5.04
CA ASP A 54 6.26 -1.31 5.09
C ASP A 54 5.43 -1.20 3.80
N VAL A 55 5.72 -0.22 2.95
CA VAL A 55 4.90 0.14 1.78
C VAL A 55 5.62 -0.19 0.48
N VAL A 56 5.03 -1.07 -0.35
CA VAL A 56 5.66 -1.51 -1.60
C VAL A 56 5.85 -0.38 -2.61
N ASN A 57 4.98 0.64 -2.60
CA ASN A 57 5.07 1.81 -3.47
C ASN A 57 6.34 2.65 -3.23
N CYS A 58 7.01 2.47 -2.08
CA CYS A 58 8.25 3.19 -1.75
C CYS A 58 9.52 2.46 -2.25
N MET A 59 9.38 1.26 -2.81
CA MET A 59 10.51 0.53 -3.41
C MET A 59 10.96 1.21 -4.69
N THR A 60 12.26 1.12 -4.99
CA THR A 60 12.75 1.40 -6.34
C THR A 60 12.22 0.34 -7.31
N LEU A 61 12.17 0.66 -8.61
CA LEU A 61 11.73 -0.29 -9.64
C LEU A 61 12.49 -1.62 -9.56
N LYS A 62 13.82 -1.56 -9.47
CA LYS A 62 14.70 -2.74 -9.34
C LYS A 62 14.33 -3.61 -8.12
N ASN A 63 14.10 -2.98 -6.97
CA ASN A 63 13.76 -3.72 -5.75
C ASN A 63 12.36 -4.35 -5.85
N PHE A 64 11.41 -3.64 -6.45
CA PHE A 64 10.06 -4.14 -6.67
C PHE A 64 10.02 -5.32 -7.64
N GLU A 65 10.77 -5.26 -8.75
CA GLU A 65 10.91 -6.36 -9.70
C GLU A 65 11.48 -7.61 -9.03
N GLY A 66 12.55 -7.45 -8.24
CA GLY A 66 13.13 -8.54 -7.46
C GLY A 66 12.15 -9.11 -6.43
N TYR A 67 11.38 -8.26 -5.76
CA TYR A 67 10.35 -8.66 -4.80
C TYR A 67 9.26 -9.53 -5.46
N ILE A 68 8.75 -9.14 -6.64
CA ILE A 68 7.74 -9.92 -7.37
C ILE A 68 8.32 -11.24 -7.87
N GLN A 69 9.54 -11.26 -8.40
CA GLN A 69 10.17 -12.50 -8.88
C GLN A 69 10.37 -13.50 -7.73
N GLY A 70 10.83 -13.02 -6.57
CA GLY A 70 10.99 -13.86 -5.37
C GLY A 70 9.66 -14.41 -4.85
N ALA A 71 8.56 -13.66 -5.00
CA ALA A 71 7.22 -14.11 -4.60
C ALA A 71 6.66 -15.22 -5.52
N LYS A 72 7.03 -15.24 -6.81
CA LYS A 72 6.60 -16.27 -7.77
C LYS A 72 7.32 -17.61 -7.61
N ALA A 73 8.45 -17.62 -6.91
CA ALA A 73 9.30 -18.81 -6.73
C ALA A 73 8.95 -19.62 -5.46
N LYS A 74 7.99 -19.14 -4.64
CA LYS A 74 7.39 -19.87 -3.53
C LYS A 74 6.06 -20.48 -3.95
#